data_AF-A0A8T3D722-F1
#
_entry.id   AF-A0A8T3D722-F1
#
_cell.length_a   1.000
_cell.length_b   1.000
_cell.length_c   1.000
_cell.angle_alpha   90.00
_cell.angle_beta   90.00
_cell.angle_gamma   90.00
#
_symmetry.space_group_name_H-M   'P 1'
#
loop_
_entity.id
_entity.type
_entity.pdbx_description
1 polymer ?
#
loop_
_entity_poly.entity_id
_entity_poly.type
_entity_poly.pdbx_seq_one_letter_code
_entity_poly.pdbx_strand_id
1 'polypeptide(L)'
;MTMGLLVPGRAALALVLALSLGLQERAESCSCSPAHPQQQFCNSEIVIRAKISGEKIVSPSNSSSPYLKMIQYEIKLIKMFKGFEKVKDIQYVYTPVFSSLCGVKLDSSNKVQYLLSGSMWSDGKVSIGLCDFIEPWDNLSMSQKKNLNYRYQMGCDCKIATCYTVPCSTTTDNECLWTDWLLDNSLSGDQARQFACIKRSDGSCSWYRGGPPPEKDFMDMSDP
;
A
#
# COMPACT_ATOMS: atom_id res chain seq x y z
N MET A 1 46.38 51.22 18.55
CA MET A 1 46.28 49.82 18.09
C MET A 1 45.59 49.07 19.21
N THR A 2 44.36 48.58 19.10
CA THR A 2 43.80 47.76 18.02
C THR A 2 42.27 47.86 18.00
N MET A 3 41.77 47.97 16.76
CA MET A 3 40.57 47.38 16.16
C MET A 3 39.32 47.14 17.01
N GLY A 4 38.31 47.99 16.76
CA GLY A 4 36.91 47.62 16.93
C GLY A 4 36.53 46.47 15.99
N LEU A 5 35.94 45.42 16.56
CA LEU A 5 35.26 44.35 15.83
C LEU A 5 33.80 44.76 15.61
N LEU A 6 33.55 45.42 14.49
CA LEU A 6 32.21 45.60 13.94
C LEU A 6 31.80 44.27 13.29
N VAL A 7 31.08 43.42 14.01
CA VAL A 7 30.47 42.21 13.41
C VAL A 7 29.33 42.68 12.50
N PRO A 8 29.36 42.43 11.18
CA PRO A 8 28.38 42.99 10.27
C PRO A 8 27.08 42.19 10.41
N GLY A 9 26.06 42.79 11.03
CA GLY A 9 24.73 42.17 11.19
C GLY A 9 24.11 41.69 9.87
N ARG A 10 24.58 42.21 8.72
CA ARG A 10 24.22 41.74 7.37
C ARG A 10 24.70 40.32 7.06
N ALA A 11 25.89 39.93 7.51
CA ALA A 11 26.43 38.60 7.26
C ALA A 11 25.70 37.54 8.12
N ALA A 12 25.38 37.88 9.37
CA ALA A 12 24.58 37.03 10.25
C ALA A 12 23.15 36.84 9.71
N LEU A 13 22.49 37.91 9.26
CA LEU A 13 21.17 37.81 8.62
C LEU A 13 21.21 36.98 7.33
N ALA A 14 22.24 37.16 6.49
CA ALA A 14 22.41 36.40 5.27
C ALA A 14 22.64 34.90 5.54
N LEU A 15 23.40 34.55 6.59
CA LEU A 15 23.58 33.16 7.02
C LEU A 15 22.28 32.54 7.51
N VAL A 16 21.48 33.27 8.30
CA VAL A 16 20.18 32.79 8.81
C VAL A 16 19.17 32.61 7.67
N LEU A 17 19.17 33.52 6.68
CA LEU A 17 18.35 33.38 5.47
C LEU A 17 18.81 32.20 4.60
N ALA A 18 20.12 31.97 4.45
CA ALA A 18 20.64 30.83 3.70
C ALA A 18 20.34 29.49 4.39
N LEU A 19 20.42 29.44 5.72
CA LEU A 19 20.09 28.24 6.52
C LEU A 19 18.59 27.93 6.51
N SER A 20 17.72 28.94 6.49
CA SER A 20 16.26 28.73 6.38
C SER A 20 15.81 28.29 4.99
N LEU A 21 16.51 28.70 3.92
CA LEU A 21 16.27 28.23 2.56
C LEU A 21 16.79 26.80 2.31
N GLY A 22 17.70 26.29 3.14
CA GLY A 22 18.26 24.93 3.04
C GLY A 22 17.42 23.84 3.70
N LEU A 23 16.48 24.20 4.58
CA LEU A 23 15.59 23.29 5.32
C LEU A 23 14.22 23.19 4.64
N GLN A 24 14.21 22.86 3.35
CA GLN A 24 12.99 22.39 2.70
C GLN A 24 12.96 20.85 2.70
N GLU A 25 13.21 20.23 3.86
CA GLU A 25 12.81 18.84 4.04
C GLU A 25 11.29 18.81 4.03
N ARG A 26 10.73 18.28 2.94
CA ARG A 26 9.31 17.94 2.86
C ARG A 26 9.04 16.93 3.97
N ALA A 27 8.47 17.36 5.08
CA ALA A 27 7.95 16.45 6.09
C ALA A 27 6.79 15.65 5.49
N GLU A 28 7.11 14.51 4.87
CA GLU A 28 6.16 13.45 4.57
C GLU A 28 5.70 12.88 5.92
N SER A 29 4.53 13.32 6.40
CA SER A 29 4.03 12.92 7.73
C SER A 29 3.34 11.55 7.72
N CYS A 30 3.00 11.00 6.55
CA CYS A 30 2.38 9.68 6.46
C CYS A 30 3.46 8.60 6.40
N SER A 31 3.42 7.65 7.32
CA SER A 31 4.29 6.48 7.34
C SER A 31 3.46 5.20 7.42
N CYS A 32 3.73 4.26 6.52
CA CYS A 32 3.00 3.01 6.41
C CYS A 32 3.84 1.84 6.91
N SER A 33 3.22 0.91 7.64
CA SER A 33 3.88 -0.34 7.99
C SER A 33 3.95 -1.25 6.76
N PRO A 34 5.13 -1.79 6.41
CA PRO A 34 5.26 -2.79 5.35
C PRO A 34 4.34 -3.98 5.56
N ALA A 35 3.55 -4.32 4.54
CA ALA A 35 2.64 -5.44 4.59
C ALA A 35 2.63 -6.17 3.24
N HIS A 36 2.65 -7.50 3.29
CA HIS A 36 2.45 -8.31 2.10
C HIS A 36 1.03 -8.07 1.53
N PRO A 37 0.80 -8.15 0.20
CA PRO A 37 -0.53 -7.95 -0.41
C PRO A 37 -1.66 -8.77 0.25
N GLN A 38 -1.35 -9.98 0.70
CA GLN A 38 -2.27 -10.81 1.49
C GLN A 38 -2.64 -10.18 2.84
N GLN A 39 -1.68 -9.64 3.58
CA GLN A 39 -1.95 -8.96 4.86
C GLN A 39 -2.79 -7.71 4.64
N GLN A 40 -2.50 -6.92 3.60
CA GLN A 40 -3.33 -5.78 3.24
C GLN A 40 -4.77 -6.23 2.93
N PHE A 41 -4.94 -7.27 2.11
CA PHE A 41 -6.26 -7.87 1.84
C PHE A 41 -6.97 -8.33 3.13
N CYS A 42 -6.27 -8.99 4.05
CA CYS A 42 -6.85 -9.53 5.28
C CYS A 42 -7.24 -8.43 6.27
N ASN A 43 -6.44 -7.36 6.36
CA ASN A 43 -6.67 -6.24 7.28
C ASN A 43 -7.73 -5.26 6.76
N SER A 44 -7.93 -5.16 5.44
CA SER A 44 -8.97 -4.30 4.87
C SER A 44 -10.37 -4.85 5.11
N GLU A 45 -11.34 -3.99 5.33
CA GLU A 45 -12.74 -4.39 5.44
C GLU A 45 -13.39 -4.60 4.07
N ILE A 46 -12.82 -4.00 3.04
CA ILE A 46 -13.30 -4.10 1.67
C ILE A 46 -12.15 -4.15 0.68
N VAL A 47 -12.33 -4.93 -0.39
CA VAL A 47 -11.40 -5.01 -1.53
C VAL A 47 -12.20 -5.08 -2.82
N ILE A 48 -12.01 -4.11 -3.71
CA ILE A 48 -12.76 -3.95 -4.97
C ILE A 48 -11.84 -3.64 -6.15
N ARG A 49 -12.28 -4.00 -7.35
CA ARG A 49 -11.77 -3.48 -8.63
C ARG A 49 -12.78 -2.47 -9.15
N ALA A 50 -12.33 -1.26 -9.43
CA ALA A 50 -13.20 -0.19 -9.92
C ALA A 50 -12.48 0.77 -10.89
N LYS A 51 -13.25 1.54 -11.65
CA LYS A 51 -12.77 2.73 -12.37
C LYS A 51 -13.20 3.98 -11.64
N ILE A 52 -12.39 5.04 -11.73
CA ILE A 52 -12.74 6.35 -11.20
C ILE A 52 -13.39 7.16 -12.33
N SER A 53 -14.63 7.60 -12.15
CA SER A 53 -15.39 8.37 -13.15
C SER A 53 -15.50 9.86 -12.84
N GLY A 54 -15.18 10.26 -11.62
CA GLY A 54 -15.19 11.65 -11.21
C GLY A 54 -14.55 11.85 -9.84
N GLU A 55 -14.18 13.10 -9.53
CA GLU A 55 -13.71 13.49 -8.22
C GLU A 55 -14.34 14.82 -7.79
N LYS A 56 -14.62 14.96 -6.51
CA LYS A 56 -15.03 16.23 -5.90
C LYS A 56 -14.46 16.36 -4.50
N ILE A 57 -14.14 17.58 -4.09
CA ILE A 57 -13.73 17.84 -2.71
C ILE A 57 -14.97 18.04 -1.86
N VAL A 58 -15.09 17.26 -0.80
CA VAL A 58 -16.17 17.36 0.19
C VAL A 58 -15.62 17.64 1.57
N SER A 59 -16.44 18.25 2.42
CA SER A 59 -16.10 18.51 3.81
C SER A 59 -17.08 17.71 4.69
N PRO A 60 -16.60 16.83 5.59
CA PRO A 60 -17.46 16.08 6.51
C PRO A 60 -18.24 16.97 7.48
N SER A 61 -17.78 18.21 7.67
CA SER A 61 -18.41 19.23 8.50
C SER A 61 -18.37 20.59 7.81
N ASN A 62 -19.18 21.55 8.25
CA ASN A 62 -19.10 22.96 7.84
C ASN A 62 -17.81 23.67 8.33
N SER A 63 -16.77 22.90 8.69
CA SER A 63 -15.48 23.43 9.08
C SER A 63 -14.76 24.01 7.86
N SER A 64 -14.23 25.22 8.04
CA SER A 64 -13.35 25.88 7.07
C SER A 64 -11.95 25.26 7.02
N SER A 65 -11.64 24.29 7.90
CA SER A 65 -10.31 23.68 7.97
C SER A 65 -10.00 22.88 6.70
N PRO A 66 -8.92 23.21 5.97
CA PRO A 66 -8.54 22.46 4.78
C PRO A 66 -8.15 21.01 5.10
N TYR A 67 -7.67 20.73 6.32
CA TYR A 67 -7.23 19.41 6.75
C TYR A 67 -8.36 18.40 6.98
N LEU A 68 -9.60 18.88 7.11
CA LEU A 68 -10.77 18.02 7.24
C LEU A 68 -11.41 17.71 5.88
N LYS A 69 -10.91 18.32 4.79
CA LYS A 69 -11.45 18.09 3.45
C LYS A 69 -11.01 16.72 2.94
N MET A 70 -11.96 16.04 2.33
CA MET A 70 -11.78 14.73 1.71
C MET A 70 -12.00 14.86 0.21
N ILE A 71 -11.30 14.05 -0.57
CA ILE A 71 -11.65 13.80 -1.96
C ILE A 71 -12.67 12.67 -1.95
N GLN A 72 -13.82 12.91 -2.55
CA GLN A 72 -14.81 11.90 -2.87
C GLN A 72 -14.62 11.50 -4.34
N TYR A 73 -14.21 10.26 -4.56
CA TYR A 73 -14.13 9.66 -5.88
C TYR A 73 -15.44 8.94 -6.19
N GLU A 74 -16.05 9.28 -7.33
CA GLU A 74 -17.13 8.49 -7.92
C GLU A 74 -16.53 7.28 -8.64
N ILE A 75 -17.04 6.10 -8.34
CA ILE A 75 -16.50 4.86 -8.86
C ILE A 75 -17.51 4.06 -9.68
N LYS A 76 -17.02 3.39 -10.71
CA LYS A 76 -17.72 2.32 -11.41
C LYS A 76 -17.16 0.99 -10.93
N LEU A 77 -17.90 0.34 -10.02
CA LEU A 77 -17.53 -0.97 -9.49
C LEU A 77 -17.52 -2.02 -10.63
N ILE A 78 -16.41 -2.73 -10.76
CA ILE A 78 -16.25 -3.82 -11.73
C ILE A 78 -16.39 -5.17 -11.03
N LYS A 79 -15.72 -5.31 -9.88
CA LYS A 79 -15.75 -6.55 -9.10
C LYS A 79 -15.48 -6.24 -7.63
N MET A 80 -16.19 -6.91 -6.74
CA MET A 80 -15.85 -6.97 -5.32
C MET A 80 -15.16 -8.30 -5.03
N PHE A 81 -14.15 -8.27 -4.16
CA PHE A 81 -13.41 -9.46 -3.70
C PHE A 81 -13.64 -9.74 -2.21
N LYS A 82 -13.93 -8.69 -1.42
CA LYS A 82 -14.20 -8.75 0.02
C LYS A 82 -15.16 -7.62 0.41
N GLY A 83 -16.01 -7.83 1.42
CA GLY A 83 -16.92 -6.82 1.98
C GLY A 83 -18.39 -6.99 1.61
N PHE A 84 -18.76 -8.08 0.92
CA PHE A 84 -20.13 -8.38 0.47
C PHE A 84 -21.14 -8.45 1.62
N GLU A 85 -20.67 -8.82 2.81
CA GLU A 85 -21.45 -8.93 4.04
C GLU A 85 -21.75 -7.57 4.69
N LYS A 86 -21.01 -6.52 4.32
CA LYS A 86 -21.12 -5.18 4.91
C LYS A 86 -21.82 -4.18 4.00
N VAL A 87 -21.61 -4.28 2.68
CA VAL A 87 -22.17 -3.33 1.71
C VAL A 87 -22.48 -4.02 0.38
N LYS A 88 -23.66 -3.73 -0.19
CA LYS A 88 -24.10 -4.31 -1.47
C LYS A 88 -23.69 -3.47 -2.67
N ASP A 89 -23.85 -2.14 -2.56
CA ASP A 89 -23.59 -1.20 -3.64
C ASP A 89 -22.66 -0.08 -3.16
N ILE A 90 -21.61 0.20 -3.92
CA ILE A 90 -20.63 1.24 -3.61
C ILE A 90 -20.48 2.12 -4.83
N GLN A 91 -20.79 3.40 -4.62
CA GLN A 91 -20.69 4.42 -5.66
C GLN A 91 -19.55 5.39 -5.39
N TYR A 92 -19.06 5.45 -4.14
CA TYR A 92 -18.07 6.43 -3.72
C TYR A 92 -17.01 5.82 -2.80
N VAL A 93 -15.78 6.30 -2.96
CA VAL A 93 -14.69 6.09 -2.00
C VAL A 93 -14.10 7.44 -1.61
N TYR A 94 -13.56 7.53 -0.40
CA TYR A 94 -13.10 8.78 0.21
C TYR A 94 -11.63 8.66 0.62
N THR A 95 -10.88 9.74 0.47
CA THR A 95 -9.50 9.83 0.92
C THR A 95 -9.20 11.26 1.38
N PRO A 96 -8.29 11.49 2.34
CA PRO A 96 -7.81 12.82 2.67
C PRO A 96 -7.25 13.55 1.44
N VAL A 97 -7.36 14.88 1.42
CA VAL A 97 -6.84 15.71 0.31
C VAL A 97 -5.31 15.75 0.28
N PHE A 98 -4.67 15.68 1.44
CA PHE A 98 -3.22 15.83 1.59
C PHE A 98 -2.53 14.48 1.79
N SER A 99 -1.40 14.27 1.10
CA SER A 99 -0.55 13.08 1.26
C SER A 99 0.01 12.94 2.68
N SER A 100 0.26 14.06 3.37
CA SER A 100 0.67 14.08 4.79
C SER A 100 -0.37 13.47 5.73
N LEU A 101 -1.63 13.39 5.32
CA LEU A 101 -2.71 12.69 6.03
C LEU A 101 -3.02 11.32 5.40
N CYS A 102 -2.05 10.74 4.68
CA CYS A 102 -2.20 9.50 3.94
C CYS A 102 -3.21 9.57 2.79
N GLY A 103 -3.43 10.75 2.23
CA GLY A 103 -4.29 10.97 1.07
C GLY A 103 -3.70 10.42 -0.23
N VAL A 104 -4.52 9.75 -1.04
CA VAL A 104 -4.16 9.25 -2.38
C VAL A 104 -4.78 10.10 -3.49
N LYS A 105 -4.06 10.23 -4.60
CA LYS A 105 -4.57 10.85 -5.83
C LYS A 105 -4.71 9.79 -6.91
N LEU A 106 -5.93 9.62 -7.41
CA LEU A 106 -6.26 8.63 -8.45
C LEU A 106 -6.56 9.34 -9.77
N ASP A 107 -6.26 8.68 -10.89
CA ASP A 107 -6.62 9.17 -12.22
C ASP A 107 -8.14 9.05 -12.43
N SER A 108 -8.81 10.21 -12.52
CA SER A 108 -10.25 10.34 -12.74
C SER A 108 -10.65 10.32 -14.22
N SER A 109 -9.74 10.00 -15.14
CA SER A 109 -9.99 9.91 -16.58
C SER A 109 -10.88 8.74 -17.01
N ASN A 110 -11.28 7.85 -16.09
CA ASN A 110 -12.03 6.61 -16.35
C ASN A 110 -11.31 5.61 -17.30
N LYS A 111 -10.01 5.82 -17.57
CA LYS A 111 -9.17 4.93 -18.38
C LYS A 111 -8.53 3.83 -17.54
N VAL A 112 -8.06 4.19 -16.35
CA VAL A 112 -7.37 3.28 -15.44
C VAL A 112 -8.38 2.53 -14.57
N GLN A 113 -8.15 1.24 -14.39
CA GLN A 113 -8.85 0.41 -13.42
C GLN A 113 -7.92 0.23 -12.22
N TYR A 114 -8.45 0.34 -11.02
CA TYR A 114 -7.69 0.17 -9.79
C TYR A 114 -8.19 -1.03 -9.01
N LEU A 115 -7.27 -1.77 -8.40
CA LEU A 115 -7.57 -2.47 -7.16
C LEU A 115 -7.57 -1.42 -6.05
N LEU A 116 -8.64 -1.39 -5.26
CA LEU A 116 -8.81 -0.53 -4.12
C LEU A 116 -9.16 -1.40 -2.92
N SER A 117 -8.36 -1.31 -1.87
CA SER A 117 -8.72 -1.82 -0.56
C SER A 117 -8.87 -0.68 0.43
N GLY A 118 -9.55 -0.92 1.54
CA GLY A 118 -9.75 0.10 2.54
C GLY A 118 -10.61 -0.33 3.71
N SER A 119 -10.99 0.66 4.51
CA SER A 119 -11.83 0.51 5.70
C SER A 119 -13.20 1.15 5.44
N MET A 120 -14.19 0.81 6.27
CA MET A 120 -15.53 1.40 6.24
C MET A 120 -15.79 2.20 7.50
N TRP A 121 -16.33 3.40 7.33
CA TRP A 121 -16.86 4.17 8.43
C TRP A 121 -18.20 3.60 8.91
N SER A 122 -18.63 4.03 10.10
CA SER A 122 -19.89 3.59 10.71
C SER A 122 -21.14 3.92 9.88
N ASP A 123 -21.05 4.89 8.97
CA ASP A 123 -22.12 5.26 8.03
C ASP A 123 -22.06 4.49 6.69
N GLY A 124 -21.17 3.49 6.58
CA GLY A 124 -21.02 2.64 5.40
C GLY A 124 -20.17 3.24 4.27
N LYS A 125 -19.59 4.43 4.45
CA LYS A 125 -18.67 5.02 3.47
C LYS A 125 -17.31 4.33 3.49
N VAL A 126 -16.75 4.09 2.32
CA VAL A 126 -15.43 3.46 2.16
C VAL A 126 -14.33 4.51 2.18
N SER A 127 -13.37 4.35 3.09
CA SER A 127 -12.16 5.17 3.19
C SER A 127 -10.96 4.40 2.67
N ILE A 128 -10.15 5.08 1.86
CA ILE A 128 -8.88 4.57 1.32
C ILE A 128 -7.76 5.57 1.62
N GLY A 129 -6.51 5.09 1.65
CA GLY A 129 -5.33 5.92 1.87
C GLY A 129 -4.02 5.27 1.40
N LEU A 130 -2.91 5.99 1.59
CA LEU A 130 -1.59 5.59 1.06
C LEU A 130 -1.09 4.23 1.55
N CYS A 131 -1.56 3.77 2.71
CA CYS A 131 -1.12 2.50 3.30
C CYS A 131 -1.99 1.30 2.89
N ASP A 132 -3.11 1.55 2.22
CA ASP A 132 -3.97 0.50 1.70
C ASP A 132 -3.37 -0.12 0.44
N PHE A 133 -3.81 -1.33 0.10
CA PHE A 133 -3.45 -1.96 -1.17
C PHE A 133 -4.22 -1.30 -2.32
N ILE A 134 -3.60 -0.30 -2.93
CA ILE A 134 -4.11 0.49 -4.05
C ILE A 134 -3.12 0.38 -5.20
N GLU A 135 -3.54 -0.22 -6.32
CA GLU A 135 -2.66 -0.44 -7.47
C GLU A 135 -3.47 -0.41 -8.77
N PRO A 136 -2.97 0.19 -9.86
CA PRO A 136 -3.51 -0.03 -11.19
C PRO A 136 -3.63 -1.53 -11.48
N TRP A 137 -4.81 -1.95 -11.93
CA TRP A 137 -5.13 -3.36 -12.16
C TRP A 137 -4.13 -4.05 -13.09
N ASP A 138 -3.62 -3.34 -14.08
CA ASP A 138 -2.69 -3.89 -15.07
C ASP A 138 -1.29 -4.10 -14.51
N ASN A 139 -0.90 -3.42 -13.44
CA ASN A 139 0.39 -3.59 -12.76
C ASN A 139 0.43 -4.85 -11.87
N LEU A 140 -0.73 -5.37 -11.46
CA LEU A 140 -0.84 -6.59 -10.68
C LEU A 140 -0.42 -7.81 -11.50
N SER A 141 0.35 -8.70 -10.87
CA SER A 141 0.72 -9.98 -11.47
C SER A 141 -0.52 -10.88 -11.69
N MET A 142 -0.41 -11.84 -12.59
CA MET A 142 -1.46 -12.84 -12.79
C MET A 142 -1.74 -13.67 -11.53
N SER A 143 -0.72 -13.92 -10.71
CA SER A 143 -0.85 -14.62 -9.43
C SER A 143 -1.61 -13.78 -8.41
N GLN A 144 -1.29 -12.49 -8.28
CA GLN A 144 -2.02 -11.57 -7.40
C GLN A 144 -3.50 -11.47 -7.81
N LYS A 145 -3.77 -11.28 -9.11
CA LYS A 145 -5.12 -11.27 -9.68
C LYS A 145 -5.91 -12.54 -9.34
N LYS A 146 -5.28 -13.71 -9.39
CA LYS A 146 -5.89 -14.99 -9.00
C LYS A 146 -6.12 -15.07 -7.48
N ASN A 147 -5.11 -14.70 -6.68
CA ASN A 147 -5.13 -14.82 -5.23
C ASN A 147 -6.21 -13.96 -4.57
N LEU A 148 -6.52 -12.79 -5.15
CA LEU A 148 -7.63 -11.92 -4.73
C LEU A 148 -8.99 -12.63 -4.69
N ASN A 149 -9.21 -13.68 -5.49
CA ASN A 149 -10.54 -14.33 -5.55
C ASN A 149 -10.81 -15.26 -4.37
N TYR A 150 -9.78 -15.89 -3.79
CA TYR A 150 -10.00 -16.88 -2.74
C TYR A 150 -8.76 -17.12 -1.86
N ARG A 151 -7.54 -17.16 -2.43
CA ARG A 151 -6.35 -17.58 -1.68
C ARG A 151 -5.95 -16.62 -0.57
N TYR A 152 -6.06 -15.31 -0.79
CA TYR A 152 -5.78 -14.36 0.29
C TYR A 152 -6.74 -14.53 1.45
N GLN A 153 -8.04 -14.68 1.17
CA GLN A 153 -9.04 -14.94 2.22
C GLN A 153 -8.78 -16.26 2.97
N MET A 154 -8.48 -17.35 2.26
CA MET A 154 -8.15 -18.64 2.88
C MET A 154 -6.89 -18.59 3.75
N GLY A 155 -5.98 -17.66 3.45
CA GLY A 155 -4.73 -17.47 4.18
C GLY A 155 -4.80 -16.43 5.30
N CYS A 156 -5.96 -15.82 5.58
CA CYS A 156 -6.04 -14.79 6.63
C CYS A 156 -5.81 -15.31 8.06
N ASP A 157 -5.94 -16.63 8.27
CA ASP A 157 -5.57 -17.29 9.53
C ASP A 157 -4.05 -17.48 9.69
N CYS A 158 -3.28 -17.30 8.62
CA CYS A 158 -1.82 -17.43 8.63
C CYS A 158 -1.15 -16.08 8.90
N LYS A 159 -0.06 -16.12 9.68
CA LYS A 159 0.77 -14.94 9.93
C LYS A 159 1.90 -14.86 8.90
N ILE A 160 2.14 -13.68 8.36
CA ILE A 160 3.28 -13.42 7.47
C ILE A 160 4.29 -12.57 8.25
N ALA A 161 5.49 -13.11 8.44
CA ALA A 161 6.54 -12.46 9.23
C ALA A 161 7.62 -11.90 8.31
N THR A 162 7.80 -10.57 8.29
CA THR A 162 8.82 -9.92 7.47
C THR A 162 10.22 -10.16 8.03
N CYS A 163 11.14 -10.57 7.17
CA CYS A 163 12.55 -10.70 7.49
C CYS A 163 13.33 -9.52 6.91
N TYR A 164 13.78 -8.61 7.79
CA TYR A 164 14.60 -7.46 7.40
C TYR A 164 16.10 -7.76 7.42
N THR A 165 16.54 -8.58 8.37
CA THR A 165 17.96 -8.92 8.59
C THR A 165 18.09 -10.36 9.06
N VAL A 166 19.26 -10.96 8.81
CA VAL A 166 19.59 -12.30 9.31
C VAL A 166 20.13 -12.24 10.74
N PRO A 167 19.87 -13.26 11.58
CA PRO A 167 19.06 -14.45 11.30
C PRO A 167 17.55 -14.21 11.48
N CYS A 168 16.74 -14.82 10.62
CA CYS A 168 15.28 -14.80 10.72
C CYS A 168 14.73 -16.21 10.43
N SER A 169 13.70 -16.61 11.17
CA SER A 169 13.07 -17.93 11.05
C SER A 169 11.61 -17.84 11.49
N THR A 170 10.80 -18.81 11.05
CA THR A 170 9.44 -18.97 11.55
C THR A 170 9.48 -19.36 13.03
N THR A 171 8.68 -18.68 13.86
CA THR A 171 8.61 -18.97 15.29
C THR A 171 7.56 -20.03 15.61
N THR A 172 6.57 -20.17 14.74
CA THR A 172 5.45 -21.10 14.87
C THR A 172 5.08 -21.70 13.51
N ASP A 173 4.38 -22.83 13.52
CA ASP A 173 3.98 -23.51 12.28
C ASP A 173 2.92 -22.76 11.48
N ASN A 174 2.24 -21.76 12.06
CA ASN A 174 1.24 -20.92 11.38
C ASN A 174 1.83 -19.65 10.73
N GLU A 175 3.14 -19.62 10.51
CA GLU A 175 3.85 -18.48 9.94
C GLU A 175 4.49 -18.77 8.57
N CYS A 176 4.41 -17.82 7.65
CA CYS A 176 5.26 -17.78 6.47
C CYS A 176 6.27 -16.64 6.58
N LEU A 177 7.55 -16.96 6.42
CA LEU A 177 8.63 -15.97 6.42
C LEU A 177 8.69 -15.22 5.08
N TRP A 178 8.54 -13.90 5.12
CA TRP A 178 8.62 -13.02 3.96
C TRP A 178 10.01 -12.40 3.85
N THR A 179 10.75 -12.79 2.82
CA THR A 179 12.17 -12.54 2.62
C THR A 179 12.47 -11.61 1.44
N ASP A 180 11.46 -11.07 0.75
CA ASP A 180 11.68 -10.18 -0.40
C ASP A 180 12.57 -8.97 -0.05
N TRP A 181 12.39 -8.38 1.13
CA TRP A 181 13.27 -7.28 1.57
C TRP A 181 14.73 -7.71 1.67
N LEU A 182 14.98 -8.87 2.29
CA LEU A 182 16.33 -9.39 2.48
C LEU A 182 17.02 -9.74 1.15
N LEU A 183 16.27 -10.32 0.21
CA LEU A 183 16.82 -10.84 -1.05
C LEU A 183 16.87 -9.80 -2.16
N ASP A 184 15.81 -9.00 -2.29
CA ASP A 184 15.60 -8.10 -3.43
C ASP A 184 15.71 -6.61 -3.05
N ASN A 185 15.91 -6.29 -1.77
CA ASN A 185 15.82 -4.93 -1.21
C ASN A 185 14.50 -4.23 -1.61
N SER A 186 13.43 -5.02 -1.71
CA SER A 186 12.13 -4.59 -2.20
C SER A 186 11.00 -5.32 -1.47
N LEU A 187 9.95 -4.59 -1.10
CA LEU A 187 8.71 -5.15 -0.53
C LEU A 187 7.72 -5.60 -1.62
N SER A 188 8.14 -5.63 -2.88
CA SER A 188 7.34 -6.07 -4.02
C SER A 188 8.10 -7.09 -4.86
N GLY A 189 8.89 -7.94 -4.20
CA GLY A 189 9.67 -9.02 -4.78
C GLY A 189 8.83 -10.24 -5.19
N ASP A 190 9.50 -11.38 -5.37
CA ASP A 190 8.86 -12.59 -5.92
C ASP A 190 7.75 -13.14 -5.00
N GLN A 191 7.93 -13.13 -3.68
CA GLN A 191 6.90 -13.63 -2.75
C GLN A 191 5.65 -12.76 -2.82
N ALA A 192 5.80 -11.43 -2.72
CA ALA A 192 4.71 -10.47 -2.83
C ALA A 192 3.96 -10.52 -4.18
N ARG A 193 4.69 -10.81 -5.27
CA ARG A 193 4.10 -10.86 -6.61
C ARG A 193 3.53 -12.22 -6.96
N GLN A 194 4.03 -13.34 -6.45
CA GLN A 194 3.67 -14.67 -6.95
C GLN A 194 3.00 -15.59 -5.93
N PHE A 195 3.18 -15.34 -4.63
CA PHE A 195 2.82 -16.29 -3.58
C PHE A 195 1.66 -15.79 -2.70
N ALA A 196 1.04 -16.75 -2.03
CA ALA A 196 0.12 -16.54 -0.92
C ALA A 196 0.50 -17.52 0.21
N CYS A 197 0.45 -17.07 1.45
CA CYS A 197 0.67 -17.90 2.62
C CYS A 197 -0.64 -18.61 2.97
N ILE A 198 -0.73 -19.92 2.77
CA ILE A 198 -1.98 -20.67 2.93
C ILE A 198 -1.88 -21.70 4.04
N LYS A 199 -3.00 -21.90 4.74
CA LYS A 199 -3.14 -22.92 5.77
C LYS A 199 -3.26 -24.30 5.12
N ARG A 200 -2.47 -25.25 5.61
CA ARG A 200 -2.46 -26.66 5.22
C ARG A 200 -3.43 -27.46 6.09
N SER A 201 -3.68 -28.72 5.69
CA SER A 201 -4.55 -29.64 6.42
C SER A 201 -4.05 -29.99 7.82
N ASP A 202 -2.73 -29.95 8.03
CA ASP A 202 -2.08 -30.18 9.33
C ASP A 202 -2.10 -28.96 10.26
N GLY A 203 -2.70 -27.84 9.81
CA GLY A 203 -2.78 -26.58 10.56
C GLY A 203 -1.58 -25.64 10.37
N SER A 204 -0.51 -26.09 9.72
CA SER A 204 0.64 -25.25 9.39
C SER A 204 0.36 -24.30 8.22
N CYS A 205 1.18 -23.28 8.06
CA CYS A 205 1.09 -22.30 6.98
C CYS A 205 2.34 -22.38 6.09
N SER A 206 2.14 -22.30 4.77
CA SER A 206 3.25 -22.38 3.82
C SER A 206 2.98 -21.51 2.59
N TRP A 207 4.06 -21.04 1.96
CA TRP A 207 3.98 -20.32 0.71
C TRP A 207 3.45 -21.20 -0.42
N TYR A 208 2.46 -20.70 -1.13
CA TYR A 208 1.86 -21.35 -2.28
C TYR A 208 1.86 -20.43 -3.50
N ARG A 209 2.37 -20.93 -4.62
CA ARG A 209 2.41 -20.21 -5.90
C ARG A 209 1.11 -20.47 -6.67
N GLY A 210 0.35 -19.41 -6.91
CA GLY A 210 -0.97 -19.48 -7.57
C GLY A 210 -0.95 -19.54 -9.10
N GLY A 211 0.23 -19.48 -9.72
CA GLY A 211 0.46 -19.50 -11.16
C GLY A 211 1.26 -20.72 -11.62
N PRO A 212 1.36 -20.97 -12.94
CA PRO A 212 2.24 -22.01 -13.46
C PRO A 212 3.68 -21.77 -12.95
N PRO A 213 4.47 -22.85 -12.77
CA PRO A 213 5.90 -22.70 -12.51
C PRO A 213 6.53 -21.85 -13.62
N PRO A 214 7.62 -21.12 -13.33
CA PRO A 214 8.35 -20.45 -14.39
C PRO A 214 8.80 -21.53 -15.37
N GLU A 215 8.64 -21.29 -16.68
CA GLU A 215 9.26 -22.15 -17.68
C GLU A 215 10.75 -22.17 -17.36
N LYS A 216 11.27 -23.34 -16.97
CA LYS A 216 12.71 -23.51 -16.82
C LYS A 216 13.29 -23.26 -18.20
N ASP A 217 14.14 -22.25 -18.33
CA ASP A 217 15.15 -22.27 -19.37
C ASP A 217 15.95 -23.56 -19.15
N PHE A 218 15.66 -24.57 -19.96
CA PHE A 218 16.50 -25.75 -20.12
C PHE A 218 17.80 -25.27 -20.76
N MET A 219 18.68 -24.66 -19.96
CA MET A 219 20.08 -24.51 -20.35
C MET A 219 20.77 -25.84 -20.04
N ASP A 220 21.11 -26.49 -21.15
CA ASP A 220 21.97 -27.66 -21.31
C ASP A 220 22.91 -27.93 -20.14
N MET A 221 22.78 -29.13 -19.58
CA MET A 221 23.89 -29.84 -18.97
C MET A 221 24.13 -31.08 -19.83
N SER A 222 24.54 -30.86 -21.08
CA SER A 222 25.31 -31.82 -21.83
C SER A 222 26.75 -31.77 -21.30
N ASP A 223 27.01 -32.58 -20.28
CA ASP A 223 28.35 -32.95 -19.81
C ASP A 223 28.98 -33.92 -20.83
N PRO A 224 30.27 -33.81 -21.14
CA PRO A 224 31.11 -34.95 -21.47
C PRO A 224 31.79 -35.56 -20.24
#